data_AF-A0A6A1WJZ2-F1
#
_entry.id   AF-A0A6A1WJZ2-F1
#
_cell.length_a   1.000
_cell.length_b   1.000
_cell.length_c   1.000
_cell.angle_alpha   90.00
_cell.angle_beta   90.00
_cell.angle_gamma   90.00
#
_symmetry.space_group_name_H-M   'P 1'
#
loop_
_entity.id
_entity.type
_entity.pdbx_description
1 polymer ?
#
loop_
_entity_poly.entity_id
_entity_poly.type
_entity_poly.pdbx_seq_one_letter_code
_entity_poly.pdbx_strand_id
1 'polypeptide(L)' 'MAGILPAESSHHGISDGCSRTSQERQEELGRWYMSRKEIEENSPSRRDGIDLKKETYLRKSYCTFLQDLGMRLKV' A
#
# COMPACT_ATOMS: atom_id res chain seq x y z
N MET A 1 -35.13 -56.93 -5.43
CA MET A 1 -34.68 -55.62 -5.97
C MET A 1 -33.86 -54.97 -4.86
N ALA A 2 -32.59 -55.35 -4.62
CA ALA A 2 -31.35 -54.83 -5.26
C ALA A 2 -31.28 -53.29 -5.18
N GLY A 3 -30.29 -52.61 -4.58
CA GLY A 3 -29.04 -52.99 -3.91
C GLY A 3 -28.15 -51.72 -3.76
N ILE A 4 -27.08 -51.84 -2.96
CA ILE A 4 -25.77 -51.12 -2.99
C ILE A 4 -25.65 -49.59 -2.75
N LEU A 5 -25.06 -49.22 -1.61
CA LEU A 5 -24.04 -48.13 -1.45
C LEU A 5 -22.67 -48.65 -1.97
N PRO A 6 -21.53 -47.90 -2.07
CA PRO A 6 -21.21 -46.52 -1.63
C PRO A 6 -20.38 -45.69 -2.65
N ALA A 7 -20.12 -44.40 -2.40
CA ALA A 7 -18.87 -43.73 -2.79
C ALA A 7 -18.64 -42.44 -1.99
N GLU A 8 -17.52 -42.39 -1.29
CA GLU A 8 -17.03 -41.30 -0.46
C GLU A 8 -16.41 -40.20 -1.34
N SER A 9 -16.48 -38.93 -0.89
CA SER A 9 -15.47 -37.94 -1.29
C SER A 9 -15.15 -37.04 -0.10
N SER A 10 -14.15 -37.48 0.65
CA SER A 10 -13.36 -36.65 1.54
C SER A 10 -12.26 -36.00 0.71
N HIS A 11 -12.22 -34.66 0.66
CA HIS A 11 -10.96 -33.94 0.55
C HIS A 11 -11.01 -32.66 1.40
N HIS A 12 -10.55 -32.83 2.64
CA HIS A 12 -9.58 -31.97 3.32
C HIS A 12 -9.13 -30.72 2.53
N GLY A 13 -9.55 -29.55 3.02
CA GLY A 13 -9.13 -28.24 2.54
C GLY A 13 -9.03 -27.27 3.72
N ILE A 14 -8.01 -27.54 4.53
CA ILE A 14 -7.42 -26.73 5.59
C ILE A 14 -7.48 -25.23 5.33
N SER A 15 -7.88 -24.48 6.36
CA SER A 15 -7.46 -23.12 6.69
C SER A 15 -7.55 -22.05 5.59
N ASP A 16 -8.43 -21.09 5.81
CA ASP A 16 -7.96 -19.69 5.80
C ASP A 16 -8.64 -18.88 6.91
N GLY A 17 -8.39 -19.32 8.14
CA GLY A 17 -8.47 -18.46 9.33
C GLY A 17 -7.37 -17.37 9.36
N CYS A 18 -6.74 -17.07 8.21
CA CYS A 18 -5.61 -16.16 8.06
C CYS A 18 -5.93 -14.93 7.20
N SER A 19 -7.19 -14.68 6.83
CA SER A 19 -7.50 -13.50 5.98
C SER A 19 -7.74 -12.22 6.77
N ARG A 20 -8.20 -12.28 8.03
CA ARG A 20 -8.57 -11.05 8.76
C ARG A 20 -7.37 -10.25 9.27
N THR A 21 -6.29 -10.91 9.69
CA THR A 21 -5.11 -10.25 10.27
C THR A 21 -4.03 -9.90 9.24
N SER A 22 -4.04 -10.56 8.08
CA SER A 22 -3.13 -10.29 6.96
C SER A 22 -3.58 -9.07 6.15
N GLN A 23 -4.89 -8.91 5.99
CA GLN A 23 -5.50 -7.77 5.32
C GLN A 23 -5.31 -6.47 6.12
N GLU A 24 -5.40 -6.51 7.45
CA GLU A 24 -5.16 -5.36 8.34
C GLU A 24 -3.70 -4.86 8.29
N ARG A 25 -2.71 -5.77 8.23
CA ARG A 25 -1.29 -5.41 8.04
C ARG A 25 -0.96 -4.92 6.63
N GLN A 26 -1.60 -5.49 5.61
CA GLN A 26 -1.47 -5.02 4.23
C GLN A 26 -2.15 -3.66 4.03
N GLU A 27 -3.29 -3.41 4.70
CA GLU A 27 -3.93 -2.10 4.73
C GLU A 27 -3.02 -1.07 5.35
N GLU A 28 -2.23 -1.42 6.38
CA GLU A 28 -1.27 -0.52 7.02
C GLU A 28 -0.09 -0.11 6.12
N LEU A 29 0.54 -1.09 5.46
CA LEU A 29 1.63 -0.84 4.52
C LEU A 29 1.11 -0.15 3.25
N GLY A 30 -0.09 -0.52 2.79
CA GLY A 30 -0.74 0.09 1.64
C GLY A 30 -1.05 1.59 1.81
N ARG A 31 -1.03 2.11 3.05
CA ARG A 31 -1.27 3.56 3.29
C ARG A 31 -0.09 4.43 2.86
N TRP A 32 1.13 3.89 2.86
CA TRP A 32 2.34 4.67 2.58
C TRP A 32 2.95 4.39 1.20
N TYR A 33 2.62 3.25 0.59
CA TYR A 33 3.06 2.91 -0.75
C TYR A 33 1.95 3.15 -1.75
N MET A 34 2.24 3.97 -2.76
CA MET A 34 1.31 4.37 -3.81
C MET A 34 1.85 3.90 -5.16
N SER A 35 0.97 3.56 -6.09
CA SER A 35 1.39 3.27 -7.45
C SER A 35 1.98 4.51 -8.13
N ARG A 36 2.83 4.31 -9.15
CA ARG A 36 3.36 5.42 -9.96
C ARG A 36 2.24 6.32 -10.49
N LYS A 37 1.17 5.71 -11.00
CA LYS A 37 0.02 6.42 -11.56
C LYS A 37 -0.64 7.32 -10.52
N GLU A 38 -0.85 6.82 -9.31
CA GLU A 38 -1.41 7.64 -8.22
C GLU A 38 -0.51 8.82 -7.84
N ILE A 39 0.81 8.61 -7.81
CA ILE A 39 1.77 9.67 -7.50
C ILE A 39 1.80 10.74 -8.60
N GLU A 40 1.78 10.34 -9.87
CA GLU A 40 1.96 11.24 -11.01
C GLU A 40 0.67 11.98 -11.41
N GLU A 41 -0.49 11.33 -11.25
CA GLU A 41 -1.79 11.81 -11.73
C GLU A 41 -2.77 12.20 -10.61
N ASN A 42 -2.71 11.56 -9.44
CA ASN A 42 -3.75 11.68 -8.41
C ASN A 42 -3.23 12.21 -7.06
N SER A 43 -2.05 12.85 -7.03
CA SER A 43 -1.56 13.50 -5.81
C SER A 43 -2.51 14.62 -5.38
N PRO A 44 -2.60 14.93 -4.07
CA PRO A 44 -3.34 16.10 -3.59
C PRO A 44 -2.89 17.40 -4.29
N SER A 45 -1.58 17.59 -4.44
CA SER A 45 -1.00 18.73 -5.17
C SER A 45 -1.50 18.83 -6.61
N ARG A 46 -1.73 17.69 -7.28
CA ARG A 46 -2.26 17.68 -8.65
C ARG A 46 -3.68 18.20 -8.73
N ARG A 47 -4.51 17.89 -7.72
CA ARG A 47 -5.87 18.41 -7.59
C ARG A 47 -5.89 19.93 -7.38
N ASP A 48 -4.81 20.46 -6.79
CA ASP A 48 -4.60 21.89 -6.58
C ASP A 48 -3.91 22.59 -7.77
N GLY A 49 -3.72 21.89 -8.90
CA GLY A 49 -3.14 22.45 -10.12
C GLY A 49 -1.61 22.55 -10.11
N ILE A 50 -0.93 21.89 -9.18
CA ILE A 50 0.55 21.81 -9.17
C ILE A 50 1.00 20.69 -10.09
N ASP A 51 1.77 21.03 -11.12
CA ASP A 51 2.32 20.05 -12.06
C ASP A 51 3.40 19.14 -11.43
N LEU A 52 3.72 18.04 -12.12
CA LEU A 52 4.67 17.04 -11.62
C LEU A 52 6.07 17.61 -11.37
N LYS A 53 6.51 18.54 -12.21
CA LYS A 53 7.84 19.13 -12.14
C LYS A 53 7.96 20.05 -10.93
N LYS A 54 6.96 20.90 -10.72
CA LYS A 54 6.84 21.81 -9.58
C LYS A 54 6.67 21.04 -8.27
N GLU A 55 5.82 20.01 -8.25
CA GLU A 55 5.67 19.13 -7.09
C GLU A 55 6.99 18.43 -6.74
N THR A 56 7.69 17.89 -7.75
CA THR A 56 9.01 17.25 -7.56
C THR A 56 10.05 18.23 -7.02
N TYR A 57 10.08 19.46 -7.56
CA TYR A 57 10.97 20.51 -7.09
C TYR A 57 10.69 20.86 -5.62
N LEU A 58 9.42 21.04 -5.25
CA LEU A 58 9.01 21.35 -3.89
C LEU A 58 9.47 20.27 -2.91
N ARG A 59 9.21 18.99 -3.23
CA ARG A 59 9.66 17.86 -2.40
C ARG A 59 11.18 17.86 -2.20
N LYS A 60 11.95 18.06 -3.28
CA LYS A 60 13.43 18.15 -3.20
C LYS A 60 13.88 19.34 -2.34
N SER A 61 13.32 20.52 -2.60
CA SER A 61 13.70 21.75 -1.89
C SER A 61 13.40 21.68 -0.39
N TYR A 62 12.29 21.02 0.00
CA TYR A 62 11.94 20.83 1.40
C TYR A 62 12.90 19.85 2.10
N CYS A 63 13.29 18.77 1.44
CA CYS A 63 14.31 17.86 1.98
C CYS A 63 15.64 18.59 2.21
N THR A 64 16.08 19.45 1.27
CA THR A 64 17.27 20.28 1.46
C THR A 64 17.10 21.24 2.64
N PHE A 65 15.96 21.93 2.73
CA PHE A 65 15.67 22.82 3.87
C PHE A 65 15.76 22.09 5.21
N LEU A 66 15.19 20.89 5.31
CA LEU A 66 15.27 20.08 6.54
C LEU A 66 16.71 19.65 6.86
N GLN A 67 17.51 19.30 5.86
CA GLN A 67 18.92 18.96 6.05
C GLN A 67 19.70 20.16 6.57
N ASP A 68 19.57 21.31 5.93
CA ASP A 68 20.24 22.55 6.33
C ASP A 68 19.81 22.98 7.74
N LEU A 69 18.52 22.86 8.04
CA LEU A 69 17.97 23.13 9.37
C LEU A 69 18.59 22.19 10.41
N GLY A 70 18.68 20.89 10.11
CA GLY A 70 19.29 19.90 10.98
C GLY A 70 20.75 20.21 11.29
N MET A 71 21.54 20.56 10.28
CA MET A 71 22.94 20.97 10.46
C MET A 71 23.08 22.20 11.35
N ARG A 72 22.21 23.20 11.18
CA ARG A 72 22.22 24.42 12.01
C ARG A 72 21.83 24.15 13.46
N LEU A 73 20.91 23.22 13.67
CA LEU A 73 20.47 22.80 15.01
C LEU A 73 21.40 21.77 15.66
N LYS A 74 22.33 21.18 14.90
CA LYS A 74 23.27 20.14 15.36
C LYS A 74 22.56 18.88 15.90
N VAL A 75 21.52 18.44 15.19
CA VAL A 75 20.79 17.18 15.46
C VAL A 75 21.34 16.01 14.65
#